data_AF-A0A1V5ZY75-F1
#
_entry.id   AF-A0A1V5ZY75-F1
#
_cell.length_a   1.000
_cell.length_b   1.000
_cell.length_c   1.000
_cell.angle_alpha   90.00
_cell.angle_beta   90.00
_cell.angle_gamma   90.00
#
_symmetry.space_group_name_H-M   'P 1'
#
loop_
_entity.id
_entity.type
_entity.pdbx_description
1 polymer ?
#
loop_
_entity_poly.entity_id
_entity_poly.type
_entity_poly.pdbx_seq_one_letter_code
_entity_poly.pdbx_strand_id
1 'polypeptide(L)'
;MTDLIKGHELLERWNIDIFKLYDYINKGLQPLNQTGKPIPPPNVTHMLKLLRAIKGELQVMQRIEKLNKEAGEETDDINKLLTIRLREANRLEEKLNAIEDKTSWLNFKIPKDKLSDEDYYENYYKVLDDHFSKDDVEKIEKNNPNILKDFSKKALKTFHKNRTESAKETTQQQEAIKEKFIRDAWIRLIKDKREKFRTMSQNNIAKEIYDYVFPLLKIKKTETKKHVLTRSVDRDGNPILRGLSLDTIIDIMKKQTDFEFNPFLKKF
;
A
#
# COMPACT_ATOMS: atom_id res chain seq x y z
N MET A 1 -1.92 20.88 -21.61
CA MET A 1 -2.50 20.37 -20.35
C MET A 1 -1.34 20.24 -19.38
N THR A 2 -1.46 20.78 -18.18
CA THR A 2 -0.43 20.61 -17.15
C THR A 2 -0.48 19.16 -16.70
N ASP A 3 0.62 18.44 -16.85
CA ASP A 3 0.71 17.10 -16.32
C ASP A 3 0.74 17.15 -14.79
N LEU A 4 -0.13 16.37 -14.16
CA LEU A 4 -0.25 16.31 -12.71
C LEU A 4 0.33 14.99 -12.18
N ILE A 5 0.87 15.02 -10.97
CA ILE A 5 1.35 13.87 -10.19
C ILE A 5 0.74 13.91 -8.80
N LYS A 6 0.34 12.77 -8.24
CA LYS A 6 -0.28 12.74 -6.90
C LYS A 6 0.77 12.79 -5.79
N GLY A 7 0.38 13.29 -4.62
CA GLY A 7 1.27 13.38 -3.46
C GLY A 7 1.89 12.05 -3.04
N HIS A 8 1.13 10.94 -3.04
CA HIS A 8 1.70 9.62 -2.73
C HIS A 8 2.74 9.16 -3.76
N GLU A 9 2.53 9.46 -5.04
CA GLU A 9 3.50 9.15 -6.11
C GLU A 9 4.80 9.95 -5.90
N LEU A 10 4.71 11.18 -5.35
CA LEU A 10 5.89 11.95 -4.94
C LEU A 10 6.62 11.35 -3.75
N LEU A 11 5.90 10.82 -2.74
CA LEU A 11 6.54 10.13 -1.62
C LEU A 11 7.36 8.95 -2.11
N GLU A 12 6.82 8.16 -3.05
CA GLU A 12 7.52 7.03 -3.65
C GLU A 12 8.69 7.48 -4.53
N ARG A 13 8.44 8.43 -5.44
CA ARG A 13 9.41 8.93 -6.42
C ARG A 13 10.61 9.61 -5.76
N TRP A 14 10.38 10.37 -4.70
CA TRP A 14 11.43 11.05 -3.94
C TRP A 14 11.92 10.24 -2.75
N ASN A 15 11.24 9.13 -2.41
CA ASN A 15 11.52 8.28 -1.26
C ASN A 15 11.66 9.12 0.03
N ILE A 16 10.65 9.95 0.25
CA ILE A 16 10.52 10.81 1.41
C ILE A 16 9.27 10.45 2.20
N ASP A 17 9.27 10.77 3.50
CA ASP A 17 8.05 10.73 4.29
C ASP A 17 7.19 11.97 4.02
N ILE A 18 5.97 11.93 4.56
CA ILE A 18 5.01 13.01 4.42
C ILE A 18 5.50 14.34 5.00
N PHE A 19 6.30 14.33 6.07
CA PHE A 19 6.81 15.56 6.68
C PHE A 19 7.79 16.27 5.77
N LYS A 20 8.68 15.51 5.11
CA LYS A 20 9.57 16.05 4.10
C LYS A 20 8.81 16.58 2.88
N LEU A 21 7.70 15.97 2.48
CA LEU A 21 6.85 16.52 1.40
C LEU A 21 6.32 17.92 1.80
N TYR A 22 5.91 18.09 3.05
CA TYR A 22 5.51 19.39 3.58
C TYR A 22 6.64 20.42 3.61
N ASP A 23 7.90 20.01 3.85
CA ASP A 23 9.04 20.92 3.74
C ASP A 23 9.19 21.48 2.32
N TYR A 24 8.86 20.70 1.28
CA TYR A 24 8.85 21.19 -0.11
C TYR A 24 7.64 22.08 -0.39
N ILE A 25 6.47 21.77 0.18
CA ILE A 25 5.27 22.61 0.09
C ILE A 25 5.53 24.00 0.68
N ASN A 26 6.15 24.05 1.86
CA ASN A 26 6.55 25.30 2.51
C ASN A 26 7.67 26.05 1.76
N LYS A 27 8.31 25.41 0.78
CA LYS A 27 9.29 26.01 -0.13
C LYS A 27 8.73 26.33 -1.51
N GLY A 28 7.41 26.24 -1.69
CA GLY A 28 6.73 26.69 -2.90
C GLY A 28 6.20 25.58 -3.80
N LEU A 29 6.25 24.31 -3.38
CA LEU A 29 5.54 23.25 -4.08
C LEU A 29 4.02 23.38 -3.79
N GLN A 30 3.26 23.89 -4.76
CA GLN A 30 1.84 24.19 -4.57
C GLN A 30 0.96 22.95 -4.76
N PRO A 31 0.14 22.56 -3.76
CA PRO A 31 -0.90 21.57 -3.93
C PRO A 31 -2.02 22.10 -4.85
N LEU A 32 -2.48 21.24 -5.75
CA LEU A 32 -3.49 21.48 -6.78
C LEU A 32 -4.60 20.45 -6.68
N ASN A 33 -5.80 20.82 -7.11
CA ASN A 33 -6.88 19.86 -7.31
C ASN A 33 -6.73 19.11 -8.65
N GLN A 34 -7.62 18.15 -8.92
CA GLN A 34 -7.64 17.35 -10.15
C GLN A 34 -7.77 18.17 -11.44
N THR A 35 -8.23 19.43 -11.35
CA THR A 35 -8.36 20.36 -12.48
C THR A 35 -7.17 21.34 -12.59
N GLY A 36 -6.14 21.17 -11.75
CA GLY A 36 -4.94 22.02 -11.75
C GLY A 36 -5.10 23.35 -11.02
N LYS A 37 -6.16 23.55 -10.23
CA LYS A 37 -6.36 24.80 -9.47
C LYS A 37 -5.69 24.71 -8.08
N PRO A 38 -5.02 25.78 -7.61
CA PRO A 38 -4.41 25.84 -6.28
C PRO A 38 -5.39 25.53 -5.14
N ILE A 39 -4.91 24.75 -4.18
CA ILE A 39 -5.65 24.41 -2.96
C ILE A 39 -5.15 25.29 -1.80
N PRO A 40 -6.04 25.98 -1.06
CA PRO A 40 -5.67 26.74 0.14
C PRO A 40 -5.15 25.86 1.28
N PRO A 41 -4.27 26.38 2.15
CA PRO A 41 -3.87 25.72 3.39
C PRO A 41 -5.08 25.37 4.30
N PRO A 42 -4.98 24.36 5.19
CA PRO A 42 -6.09 23.88 6.01
C PRO A 42 -6.73 24.95 6.89
N ASN A 43 -5.93 25.84 7.50
CA ASN A 43 -6.46 26.95 8.30
C ASN A 43 -7.29 27.94 7.46
N VAL A 44 -6.83 28.26 6.25
CA VAL A 44 -7.55 29.12 5.31
C VAL A 44 -8.82 28.42 4.84
N THR A 45 -8.72 27.14 4.49
CA THR A 45 -9.87 26.31 4.13
C THR A 45 -10.91 26.26 5.24
N HIS A 46 -10.49 26.09 6.50
CA HIS A 46 -11.36 26.09 7.66
C HIS A 46 -12.04 27.46 7.87
N MET A 47 -11.28 28.55 7.80
CA MET A 47 -11.84 29.91 7.90
C MET A 47 -12.85 30.19 6.78
N LEU A 48 -12.58 29.75 5.55
CA LEU A 48 -13.51 29.90 4.41
C LEU A 48 -14.79 29.07 4.62
N LYS A 49 -14.68 27.84 5.14
CA LYS A 49 -15.83 27.00 5.48
C LYS A 49 -16.68 27.63 6.59
N LEU A 50 -16.05 28.08 7.66
CA LEU A 50 -16.73 28.73 8.79
C LEU A 50 -17.42 30.02 8.35
N LEU A 51 -16.73 30.85 7.56
CA LEU A 51 -17.33 32.06 7.00
C LEU A 51 -18.56 31.75 6.13
N ARG A 52 -18.50 30.70 5.30
CA ARG A 52 -19.65 30.26 4.50
C ARG A 52 -20.82 29.82 5.38
N ALA A 53 -20.56 29.06 6.44
CA ALA A 53 -21.58 28.63 7.38
C ALA A 53 -22.25 29.84 8.07
N ILE A 54 -21.46 30.76 8.61
CA ILE A 54 -21.95 31.98 9.26
C ILE A 54 -22.76 32.84 8.28
N LYS A 55 -22.31 32.99 7.02
CA LYS A 55 -23.09 33.72 6.01
C LYS A 55 -24.44 33.07 5.71
N GLY A 56 -24.50 31.73 5.69
CA GLY A 56 -25.75 30.99 5.57
C GLY A 56 -26.66 31.22 6.78
N GLU A 57 -26.11 31.15 8.00
CA GLU A 57 -26.85 31.46 9.23
C GLU A 57 -27.41 32.89 9.21
N LEU A 58 -26.59 33.87 8.81
CA LEU A 58 -27.00 35.28 8.70
C LEU A 58 -28.17 35.46 7.73
N GLN A 59 -28.14 34.81 6.56
CA GLN A 59 -29.24 34.88 5.60
C GLN A 59 -30.56 34.33 6.19
N VAL A 60 -30.48 33.21 6.92
CA VAL A 60 -31.65 32.60 7.56
C VAL A 60 -32.16 33.50 8.69
N MET A 61 -31.28 33.99 9.55
CA MET A 61 -31.65 34.88 10.66
C MET A 61 -32.27 36.20 10.16
N GLN A 62 -31.73 36.80 9.10
CA GLN A 62 -32.31 38.00 8.48
C GLN A 62 -33.71 37.73 7.91
N ARG A 63 -33.95 36.53 7.37
CA ARG A 63 -35.28 36.14 6.90
C ARG A 63 -36.27 35.95 8.05
N ILE A 64 -35.84 35.33 9.15
CA ILE A 64 -36.67 35.16 10.36
C ILE A 64 -37.00 36.52 10.97
N GLU A 65 -36.00 37.39 11.12
CA GLU A 65 -36.18 38.75 11.65
C GLU A 65 -37.22 39.55 10.85
N LYS A 66 -37.16 39.46 9.52
CA LYS A 66 -38.13 40.12 8.64
C LYS A 66 -39.55 39.57 8.83
N LEU A 67 -39.72 38.24 8.89
CA LEU A 67 -41.02 37.62 9.09
C LEU A 67 -41.63 37.97 10.45
N ASN A 68 -40.81 37.98 11.50
CA ASN A 68 -41.24 38.36 12.85
C ASN A 68 -41.66 39.83 12.90
N LYS A 69 -40.91 40.73 12.24
CA LYS A 69 -41.32 42.13 12.08
C LYS A 69 -42.65 42.29 11.34
N GLU A 70 -42.85 41.55 10.26
CA GLU A 70 -44.10 41.54 9.48
C GLU A 70 -45.28 40.99 10.31
N ALA A 71 -45.03 40.04 11.21
CA ALA A 71 -46.00 39.49 12.15
C ALA A 71 -46.26 40.35 13.40
N GLY A 72 -45.48 41.43 13.61
CA GLY A 72 -45.55 42.27 14.80
C GLY A 72 -44.93 41.65 16.05
N GLU A 73 -44.07 40.65 15.89
CA GLU A 73 -43.35 39.99 16.99
C GLU A 73 -42.07 40.75 17.39
N GLU A 74 -41.66 40.58 18.65
CA GLU A 74 -40.41 41.14 19.18
C GLU A 74 -39.19 40.46 18.55
N THR A 75 -38.17 41.24 18.17
CA THR A 75 -36.99 40.75 17.45
C THR A 75 -35.66 41.01 18.16
N ASP A 76 -35.69 41.48 19.41
CA ASP A 76 -34.50 41.92 20.14
C ASP A 76 -33.44 40.82 20.28
N ASP A 77 -33.85 39.60 20.60
CA ASP A 77 -32.91 38.49 20.74
C ASP A 77 -32.34 38.02 19.40
N ILE A 78 -33.14 38.08 18.33
CA ILE A 78 -32.66 37.81 16.97
C ILE A 78 -31.67 38.88 16.53
N ASN A 79 -31.93 40.15 16.83
CA ASN A 79 -31.05 41.28 16.52
C ASN A 79 -29.70 41.18 17.26
N LYS A 80 -29.71 40.74 18.53
CA LYS A 80 -28.48 40.45 19.29
C LYS A 80 -27.66 39.35 18.62
N LEU A 81 -28.28 38.23 18.23
CA LEU A 81 -27.59 37.13 17.55
C LEU A 81 -27.04 37.53 16.18
N LEU A 82 -27.82 38.27 15.37
CA LEU A 82 -27.38 38.84 14.10
C LEU A 82 -26.12 39.69 14.27
N THR A 83 -26.10 40.54 15.29
CA THR A 83 -24.95 41.40 15.59
C THR A 83 -23.70 40.59 15.93
N ILE A 84 -23.84 39.53 16.74
CA ILE A 84 -22.73 38.64 17.11
C ILE A 84 -22.17 37.94 15.87
N ARG A 85 -23.03 37.34 15.04
CA ARG A 85 -22.62 36.61 13.84
C ARG A 85 -22.03 37.53 12.77
N LEU A 86 -22.53 38.75 12.62
CA LEU A 86 -21.95 39.76 11.73
C LEU A 86 -20.53 40.13 12.16
N ARG A 87 -20.30 40.35 13.45
CA ARG A 87 -18.94 40.62 13.97
C ARG A 87 -18.00 39.44 13.72
N GLU A 88 -18.48 38.22 13.93
CA GLU A 88 -17.70 37.01 13.69
C GLU A 88 -17.32 36.86 12.20
N ALA A 89 -18.27 37.08 11.30
CA ALA A 89 -18.04 37.08 9.86
C ALA A 89 -17.01 38.14 9.46
N ASN A 90 -17.18 39.39 9.90
CA ASN A 90 -16.25 40.48 9.60
C ASN A 90 -14.84 40.17 10.10
N ARG A 91 -14.71 39.63 11.32
CA ARG A 91 -13.40 39.22 11.87
C ARG A 91 -12.73 38.14 11.03
N LEU A 92 -13.49 37.16 10.52
CA LEU A 92 -12.95 36.13 9.63
C LEU A 92 -12.55 36.70 8.27
N GLU A 93 -13.33 37.62 7.72
CA GLU A 93 -13.02 38.31 6.46
C GLU A 93 -11.76 39.16 6.56
N GLU A 94 -11.60 39.93 7.64
CA GLU A 94 -10.39 40.70 7.93
C GLU A 94 -9.16 39.77 8.01
N LYS A 95 -9.26 38.67 8.76
CA LYS A 95 -8.19 37.66 8.83
C LYS A 95 -7.85 37.07 7.47
N LEU A 96 -8.85 36.75 6.67
CA LEU A 96 -8.64 36.20 5.32
C LEU A 96 -8.03 37.23 4.38
N ASN A 97 -8.43 38.50 4.46
CA ASN A 97 -7.92 39.57 3.60
C ASN A 97 -6.49 40.00 3.99
N ALA A 98 -6.09 39.77 5.25
CA ALA A 98 -4.70 39.93 5.67
C ALA A 98 -3.75 38.86 5.07
N ILE A 99 -4.29 37.80 4.44
CA ILE A 99 -3.51 36.77 3.75
C ILE A 99 -3.44 37.15 2.27
N GLU A 100 -2.28 37.68 1.86
CA GLU A 100 -2.01 38.21 0.52
C GLU A 100 -2.36 37.23 -0.62
N ASP A 101 -1.96 35.96 -0.45
CA ASP A 101 -2.39 34.85 -1.31
C ASP A 101 -3.03 33.74 -0.46
N LYS A 102 -4.36 33.68 -0.49
CA LYS A 102 -5.18 32.68 0.22
C LYS A 102 -4.88 31.25 -0.22
N THR A 103 -4.19 31.04 -1.32
CA THR A 103 -3.84 29.71 -1.85
C THR A 103 -2.40 29.29 -1.59
N SER A 104 -1.53 30.23 -1.22
CA SER A 104 -0.10 29.98 -1.02
C SER A 104 0.18 29.27 0.30
N TRP A 105 1.04 28.26 0.21
CA TRP A 105 1.51 27.49 1.36
C TRP A 105 2.87 27.94 1.92
N LEU A 106 3.54 28.89 1.28
CA LEU A 106 4.92 29.31 1.62
C LEU A 106 5.10 29.70 3.11
N ASN A 107 4.03 30.21 3.73
CA ASN A 107 4.07 30.72 5.10
C ASN A 107 3.29 29.84 6.09
N PHE A 108 2.80 28.67 5.66
CA PHE A 108 1.99 27.82 6.52
C PHE A 108 2.87 26.93 7.39
N LYS A 109 3.01 27.30 8.67
CA LYS A 109 3.69 26.47 9.66
C LYS A 109 2.72 25.46 10.26
N ILE A 110 3.10 24.20 10.23
CA ILE A 110 2.42 23.17 11.00
C ILE A 110 2.86 23.30 12.47
N PRO A 111 1.93 23.45 13.43
CA PRO A 111 2.21 23.37 14.85
C PRO A 111 2.73 21.97 15.19
N LYS A 112 4.00 21.88 15.60
CA LYS A 112 4.65 20.61 16.00
C LYS A 112 3.98 19.97 17.23
N ASP A 113 3.34 20.80 18.04
CA ASP A 113 2.61 20.48 19.26
C ASP A 113 1.21 19.89 19.02
N LYS A 114 0.67 19.98 17.80
CA LYS A 114 -0.67 19.47 17.44
C LYS A 114 -0.65 18.22 16.56
N LEU A 115 0.51 17.58 16.45
CA LEU A 115 0.68 16.34 15.66
C LEU A 115 -0.05 15.13 16.27
N SER A 116 -0.53 15.21 17.51
CA SER A 116 -1.38 14.19 18.14
C SER A 116 -2.88 14.43 17.97
N ASP A 117 -3.30 15.58 17.42
CA ASP A 117 -4.71 15.88 17.17
C ASP A 117 -5.15 15.16 15.88
N GLU A 118 -6.13 14.26 15.97
CA GLU A 118 -6.69 13.50 14.84
C GLU A 118 -7.11 14.41 13.67
N ASP A 119 -7.71 15.57 13.95
CA ASP A 119 -8.09 16.57 12.94
C ASP A 119 -6.89 17.12 12.15
N TYR A 120 -5.73 17.25 12.80
CA TYR A 120 -4.52 17.70 12.13
C TYR A 120 -3.94 16.58 11.27
N TYR A 121 -3.99 15.35 11.78
CA TYR A 121 -3.57 14.13 11.08
C TYR A 121 -4.37 13.85 9.80
N GLU A 122 -5.69 14.05 9.80
CA GLU A 122 -6.53 13.87 8.60
C GLU A 122 -6.15 14.85 7.48
N ASN A 123 -5.87 16.11 7.82
CA ASN A 123 -5.43 17.10 6.84
C ASN A 123 -4.03 16.81 6.27
N TYR A 124 -3.18 16.14 7.04
CA TYR A 124 -1.87 15.68 6.60
C TYR A 124 -1.97 14.64 5.47
N TYR A 125 -2.77 13.60 5.67
CA TYR A 125 -2.96 12.55 4.65
C TYR A 125 -3.69 13.05 3.41
N LYS A 126 -4.55 14.07 3.55
CA LYS A 126 -5.24 14.67 2.40
C LYS A 126 -4.28 15.21 1.33
N VAL A 127 -3.11 15.70 1.73
CA VAL A 127 -2.08 16.16 0.78
C VAL A 127 -1.53 15.02 -0.09
N LEU A 128 -1.70 13.75 0.31
CA LEU A 128 -1.33 12.60 -0.52
C LEU A 128 -2.30 12.37 -1.70
N ASP A 129 -3.54 12.83 -1.57
CA ASP A 129 -4.57 12.79 -2.60
C ASP A 129 -4.59 14.05 -3.47
N ASP A 130 -3.92 15.11 -3.01
CA ASP A 130 -3.70 16.33 -3.78
C ASP A 130 -2.72 16.08 -4.94
N HIS A 131 -2.81 16.97 -5.94
CA HIS A 131 -2.02 16.89 -7.16
C HIS A 131 -0.95 17.97 -7.16
N PHE A 132 0.12 17.73 -7.91
CA PHE A 132 1.24 18.65 -8.07
C PHE A 132 1.59 18.77 -9.54
N SER A 133 2.02 19.95 -9.96
CA SER A 133 2.51 20.17 -11.32
C SER A 133 3.81 19.39 -11.53
N LYS A 134 3.87 18.56 -12.58
CA LYS A 134 5.12 17.86 -12.93
C LYS A 134 6.26 18.85 -13.22
N ASP A 135 5.96 20.01 -13.81
CA ASP A 135 6.97 21.02 -14.10
C ASP A 135 7.64 21.55 -12.82
N ASP A 136 6.87 21.74 -11.76
CA ASP A 136 7.40 22.24 -10.48
C ASP A 136 8.16 21.15 -9.73
N VAL A 137 7.68 19.90 -9.81
CA VAL A 137 8.38 18.71 -9.32
C VAL A 137 9.74 18.56 -10.00
N GLU A 138 9.80 18.68 -11.32
CA GLU A 138 11.06 18.59 -12.08
C GLU A 138 12.02 19.74 -11.78
N LYS A 139 11.51 20.96 -11.56
CA LYS A 139 12.34 22.08 -11.09
C LYS A 139 12.99 21.76 -9.73
N ILE A 140 12.22 21.19 -8.80
CA ILE A 140 12.73 20.78 -7.49
C ILE A 140 13.79 19.69 -7.63
N GLU A 141 13.56 18.69 -8.49
CA GLU A 141 14.50 17.59 -8.75
C GLU A 141 15.82 18.11 -9.33
N LYS A 142 15.78 19.05 -10.28
CA LYS A 142 16.97 19.70 -10.86
C LYS A 142 17.76 20.48 -9.81
N ASN A 143 17.06 21.17 -8.91
CA ASN A 143 17.67 21.98 -7.86
C ASN A 143 18.14 21.14 -6.65
N ASN A 144 17.71 19.88 -6.53
CA ASN A 144 18.06 18.99 -5.43
C ASN A 144 18.48 17.59 -5.94
N PRO A 145 19.66 17.48 -6.59
CA PRO A 145 20.11 16.23 -7.23
C PRO A 145 20.30 15.06 -6.24
N ASN A 146 20.37 15.31 -4.94
CA ASN A 146 20.45 14.27 -3.91
C ASN A 146 19.15 13.48 -3.74
N ILE A 147 17.98 14.06 -4.08
CA ILE A 147 16.67 13.38 -4.03
C ILE A 147 16.67 12.13 -4.94
N LEU A 148 17.27 12.24 -6.12
CA LEU A 148 17.37 11.16 -7.10
C LEU A 148 18.49 10.14 -6.77
N LYS A 149 19.57 10.59 -6.08
CA LYS A 149 20.66 9.72 -5.62
C LYS A 149 20.26 8.82 -4.45
N ASP A 150 19.39 9.30 -3.56
CA ASP A 150 18.86 8.50 -2.45
C ASP A 150 17.80 7.49 -2.90
N PHE A 151 16.96 7.85 -3.89
CA PHE A 151 16.03 6.92 -4.53
C PHE A 151 16.77 5.72 -5.16
N SER A 152 17.81 5.99 -5.95
CA SER A 152 18.57 4.94 -6.64
C SER A 152 19.28 3.98 -5.66
N LYS A 153 19.86 4.45 -4.56
CA LYS A 153 20.48 3.55 -3.55
C LYS A 153 19.48 2.76 -2.70
N LYS A 154 18.35 3.34 -2.32
CA LYS A 154 17.36 2.67 -1.46
C LYS A 154 16.41 1.75 -2.26
N ALA A 155 16.00 2.15 -3.47
CA ALA A 155 15.21 1.30 -4.38
C ALA A 155 15.97 0.02 -4.77
N LEU A 156 17.29 0.10 -5.02
CA LEU A 156 18.13 -1.08 -5.21
C LEU A 156 18.14 -2.00 -3.98
N LYS A 157 18.26 -1.46 -2.76
CA LYS A 157 18.19 -2.25 -1.51
C LYS A 157 16.81 -2.90 -1.29
N THR A 158 15.71 -2.18 -1.52
CA THR A 158 14.34 -2.69 -1.34
C THR A 158 13.96 -3.71 -2.41
N PHE A 159 14.40 -3.52 -3.67
CA PHE A 159 14.22 -4.49 -4.75
C PHE A 159 14.94 -5.81 -4.46
N HIS A 160 16.19 -5.74 -3.95
CA HIS A 160 16.91 -6.95 -3.54
C HIS A 160 16.27 -7.65 -2.33
N LYS A 161 15.76 -6.90 -1.35
CA LYS A 161 15.10 -7.49 -0.16
C LYS A 161 13.78 -8.20 -0.52
N ASN A 162 12.89 -7.53 -1.25
CA ASN A 162 11.56 -8.06 -1.60
C ASN A 162 11.64 -9.25 -2.58
N ARG A 163 12.62 -9.25 -3.50
CA ARG A 163 12.89 -10.40 -4.38
C ARG A 163 13.38 -11.62 -3.61
N THR A 164 14.11 -11.43 -2.52
CA THR A 164 14.65 -12.53 -1.72
C THR A 164 13.59 -13.13 -0.79
N GLU A 165 12.72 -12.31 -0.20
CA GLU A 165 11.63 -12.79 0.67
C GLU A 165 10.52 -13.49 -0.14
N SER A 166 10.08 -12.91 -1.27
CA SER A 166 9.09 -13.55 -2.16
C SER A 166 9.60 -14.84 -2.80
N ALA A 167 10.91 -14.93 -3.09
CA ALA A 167 11.53 -16.17 -3.58
C ALA A 167 11.55 -17.24 -2.49
N LYS A 168 11.92 -16.90 -1.25
CA LYS A 168 11.93 -17.84 -0.11
C LYS A 168 10.53 -18.40 0.19
N GLU A 169 9.51 -17.54 0.22
CA GLU A 169 8.14 -17.95 0.46
C GLU A 169 7.60 -18.86 -0.66
N THR A 170 7.91 -18.54 -1.93
CA THR A 170 7.59 -19.41 -3.07
C THR A 170 8.25 -20.79 -2.92
N THR A 171 9.54 -20.83 -2.55
CA THR A 171 10.28 -22.09 -2.41
C THR A 171 9.70 -22.95 -1.29
N GLN A 172 9.36 -22.37 -0.14
CA GLN A 172 8.72 -23.08 0.96
C GLN A 172 7.35 -23.66 0.56
N GLN A 173 6.52 -22.89 -0.17
CA GLN A 173 5.24 -23.39 -0.68
C GLN A 173 5.43 -24.56 -1.66
N GLN A 174 6.44 -24.49 -2.55
CA GLN A 174 6.75 -25.58 -3.48
C GLN A 174 7.21 -26.85 -2.75
N GLU A 175 8.03 -26.72 -1.71
CA GLU A 175 8.50 -27.83 -0.88
C GLU A 175 7.35 -28.50 -0.11
N ALA A 176 6.49 -27.70 0.54
CA ALA A 176 5.33 -28.22 1.28
C ALA A 176 4.35 -28.99 0.37
N ILE A 177 4.12 -28.49 -0.85
CA ILE A 177 3.28 -29.21 -1.82
C ILE A 177 3.93 -30.53 -2.24
N LYS A 178 5.25 -30.55 -2.52
CA LYS A 178 5.95 -31.79 -2.88
C LYS A 178 5.86 -32.83 -1.78
N GLU A 179 6.13 -32.41 -0.53
CA GLU A 179 6.07 -33.28 0.64
C GLU A 179 4.68 -33.91 0.80
N LYS A 180 3.62 -33.10 0.70
CA LYS A 180 2.25 -33.60 0.76
C LYS A 180 1.96 -34.67 -0.30
N PHE A 181 2.30 -34.40 -1.56
CA PHE A 181 2.03 -35.34 -2.66
C PHE A 181 2.84 -36.63 -2.54
N ILE A 182 4.09 -36.56 -2.07
CA ILE A 182 4.93 -37.72 -1.80
C ILE A 182 4.33 -38.57 -0.68
N ARG A 183 3.88 -37.92 0.41
CA ARG A 183 3.23 -38.59 1.54
C ARG A 183 1.94 -39.29 1.12
N ASP A 184 1.09 -38.61 0.36
CA ASP A 184 -0.18 -39.17 -0.15
C ASP A 184 0.07 -40.35 -1.11
N ALA A 185 1.08 -40.24 -1.97
CA ALA A 185 1.48 -41.31 -2.88
C ALA A 185 1.98 -42.54 -2.11
N TRP A 186 2.78 -42.33 -1.06
CA TRP A 186 3.26 -43.40 -0.19
C TRP A 186 2.10 -44.17 0.45
N ILE A 187 1.15 -43.46 1.07
CA ILE A 187 -0.02 -44.06 1.73
C ILE A 187 -0.83 -44.90 0.75
N ARG A 188 -0.98 -44.44 -0.50
CA ARG A 188 -1.71 -45.17 -1.54
C ARG A 188 -0.95 -46.40 -2.01
N LEU A 189 0.33 -46.23 -2.38
CA LEU A 189 1.14 -47.31 -2.92
C LEU A 189 1.40 -48.40 -1.89
N ILE A 190 1.56 -48.05 -0.61
CA ILE A 190 1.84 -49.05 0.42
C ILE A 190 0.64 -49.96 0.69
N LYS A 191 -0.59 -49.49 0.47
CA LYS A 191 -1.79 -50.31 0.62
C LYS A 191 -1.78 -51.53 -0.32
N ASP A 192 -1.30 -51.34 -1.54
CA ASP A 192 -1.37 -52.36 -2.59
C ASP A 192 -0.02 -53.09 -2.80
N LYS A 193 1.10 -52.45 -2.45
CA LYS A 193 2.45 -52.95 -2.77
C LYS A 193 3.31 -53.24 -1.54
N ARG A 194 2.74 -53.33 -0.33
CA ARG A 194 3.47 -53.51 0.94
C ARG A 194 4.53 -54.59 0.89
N GLU A 195 4.16 -55.81 0.49
CA GLU A 195 5.09 -56.95 0.44
C GLU A 195 6.17 -56.78 -0.64
N LYS A 196 5.81 -56.24 -1.80
CA LYS A 196 6.77 -55.89 -2.87
C LYS A 196 7.81 -54.88 -2.37
N PHE A 197 7.39 -53.89 -1.59
CA PHE A 197 8.29 -52.85 -1.05
C PHE A 197 9.22 -53.35 0.07
N ARG A 198 9.00 -54.52 0.66
CA ARG A 198 9.91 -55.08 1.67
C ARG A 198 11.24 -55.53 1.08
N THR A 199 11.26 -55.95 -0.18
CA THR A 199 12.42 -56.52 -0.86
C THR A 199 13.05 -55.56 -1.87
N MET A 200 12.42 -54.42 -2.14
CA MET A 200 12.93 -53.40 -3.06
C MET A 200 13.95 -52.47 -2.38
N SER A 201 14.91 -51.98 -3.17
CA SER A 201 15.83 -50.92 -2.74
C SER A 201 15.11 -49.58 -2.60
N GLN A 202 15.63 -48.69 -1.76
CA GLN A 202 15.08 -47.34 -1.56
C GLN A 202 14.95 -46.57 -2.89
N ASN A 203 15.91 -46.71 -3.80
CA ASN A 203 15.87 -46.07 -5.12
C ASN A 203 14.71 -46.57 -5.99
N ASN A 204 14.43 -47.88 -5.97
CA ASN A 204 13.34 -48.44 -6.75
C ASN A 204 11.97 -48.07 -6.15
N ILE A 205 11.87 -47.97 -4.83
CA ILE A 205 10.65 -47.49 -4.16
C ILE A 205 10.45 -45.99 -4.42
N ALA A 206 11.51 -45.18 -4.35
CA ALA A 206 11.47 -43.76 -4.69
C ALA A 206 11.06 -43.54 -6.15
N LYS A 207 11.46 -44.44 -7.06
CA LYS A 207 11.04 -44.40 -8.46
C LYS A 207 9.54 -44.67 -8.64
N GLU A 208 8.99 -45.65 -7.93
CA GLU A 208 7.53 -45.91 -7.96
C GLU A 208 6.73 -44.72 -7.42
N ILE A 209 7.22 -44.06 -6.37
CA ILE A 209 6.62 -42.81 -5.86
C ILE A 209 6.77 -41.68 -6.88
N TYR A 210 7.94 -41.55 -7.51
CA TYR A 210 8.21 -40.54 -8.53
C TYR A 210 7.23 -40.67 -9.71
N ASP A 211 7.08 -41.88 -10.26
CA ASP A 211 6.22 -42.14 -11.41
C ASP A 211 4.74 -41.83 -11.09
N TYR A 212 4.33 -41.98 -9.83
CA TYR A 212 3.00 -41.60 -9.37
C TYR A 212 2.83 -40.08 -9.18
N VAL A 213 3.81 -39.43 -8.55
CA VAL A 213 3.73 -38.03 -8.10
C VAL A 213 4.02 -37.04 -9.23
N PHE A 214 4.98 -37.36 -10.10
CA PHE A 214 5.48 -36.44 -11.12
C PHE A 214 4.39 -35.92 -12.09
N PRO A 215 3.48 -36.76 -12.62
CA PRO A 215 2.37 -36.28 -13.47
C PRO A 215 1.43 -35.31 -12.75
N LEU A 216 1.22 -35.52 -11.44
CA LEU A 216 0.34 -34.68 -10.63
C LEU A 216 0.97 -33.32 -10.32
N LEU A 217 2.26 -33.31 -9.99
CA LEU A 217 3.00 -32.08 -9.70
C LEU A 217 3.28 -31.24 -10.95
N LYS A 218 3.36 -31.86 -12.14
CA LYS A 218 3.56 -31.18 -13.43
C LYS A 218 2.54 -30.06 -13.69
N ILE A 219 1.29 -30.27 -13.27
CA ILE A 219 0.20 -29.30 -13.47
C ILE A 219 -0.08 -28.44 -12.23
N LYS A 220 0.51 -28.77 -11.09
CA LYS A 220 0.22 -28.12 -9.81
C LYS A 220 0.88 -26.74 -9.73
N LYS A 221 0.16 -25.80 -9.12
CA LYS A 221 0.61 -24.43 -8.85
C LYS A 221 0.53 -24.12 -7.35
N THR A 222 1.40 -23.23 -6.89
CA THR A 222 1.33 -22.58 -5.58
C THR A 222 0.15 -21.61 -5.52
N GLU A 223 -0.19 -21.10 -4.33
CA GLU A 223 -1.21 -20.06 -4.14
C GLU A 223 -0.88 -18.78 -4.92
N THR A 224 0.42 -18.48 -5.02
CA THR A 224 0.99 -17.40 -5.86
C THR A 224 1.01 -17.71 -7.36
N LYS A 225 0.29 -18.75 -7.81
CA LYS A 225 0.14 -19.18 -9.22
C LYS A 225 1.44 -19.62 -9.93
N LYS A 226 2.53 -19.84 -9.20
CA LYS A 226 3.79 -20.37 -9.76
C LYS A 226 3.74 -21.90 -9.84
N HIS A 227 4.37 -22.48 -10.86
CA HIS A 227 4.43 -23.95 -10.98
C HIS A 227 5.26 -24.57 -9.86
N VAL A 228 4.84 -25.74 -9.37
CA VAL A 228 5.57 -26.47 -8.32
C VAL A 228 6.87 -27.08 -8.85
N LEU A 229 6.84 -27.59 -10.08
CA LEU A 229 8.04 -27.99 -10.81
C LEU A 229 8.55 -26.81 -11.65
N THR A 230 9.85 -26.56 -11.56
CA THR A 230 10.51 -25.49 -12.31
C THR A 230 10.61 -25.90 -13.77
N ARG A 231 10.12 -25.05 -14.68
CA ARG A 231 10.31 -25.22 -16.12
C ARG A 231 11.67 -24.67 -16.50
N SER A 232 12.45 -25.48 -17.21
CA SER A 232 13.74 -25.08 -17.78
C SER A 232 13.89 -25.71 -19.16
N VAL A 233 14.97 -25.36 -19.85
CA VAL A 233 15.29 -25.89 -21.18
C VAL A 233 16.61 -26.64 -21.07
N ASP A 234 16.72 -27.81 -21.69
CA ASP A 234 17.99 -28.54 -21.76
C ASP A 234 18.94 -27.93 -22.80
N ARG A 235 20.10 -28.56 -23.01
CA ARG A 235 21.11 -28.06 -23.96
C ARG A 235 20.65 -28.11 -25.42
N ASP A 236 19.64 -28.91 -25.71
CA ASP A 236 19.12 -29.17 -27.05
C ASP A 236 17.81 -28.40 -27.32
N GLY A 237 17.38 -27.54 -26.38
CA GLY A 237 16.18 -26.73 -26.54
C GLY A 237 14.88 -27.39 -26.06
N ASN A 238 14.93 -28.59 -25.46
CA ASN A 238 13.72 -29.28 -25.02
C ASN A 238 13.25 -28.81 -23.64
N PRO A 239 11.93 -28.68 -23.42
CA PRO A 239 11.38 -28.29 -22.14
C PRO A 239 11.55 -29.42 -21.12
N ILE A 240 12.28 -29.14 -20.05
CA ILE A 240 12.52 -30.05 -18.93
C ILE A 240 11.92 -29.49 -17.64
N LEU A 241 11.31 -30.36 -16.84
CA LEU A 241 10.76 -30.04 -15.53
C LEU A 241 11.75 -30.48 -14.45
N ARG A 242 12.14 -29.54 -13.59
CA ARG A 242 13.07 -29.75 -12.49
C ARG A 242 12.39 -29.55 -11.13
N GLY A 243 13.02 -30.04 -10.08
CA GLY A 243 12.58 -29.83 -8.70
C GLY A 243 11.91 -31.02 -8.03
N LEU A 244 11.87 -32.18 -8.68
CA LEU A 244 11.58 -33.47 -8.06
C LEU A 244 12.61 -34.47 -8.58
N SER A 245 13.45 -35.03 -7.70
CA SER A 245 14.39 -36.11 -7.99
C SER A 245 14.12 -37.31 -7.08
N LEU A 246 14.73 -38.45 -7.38
CA LEU A 246 14.69 -39.61 -6.49
C LEU A 246 15.26 -39.26 -5.11
N ASP A 247 16.36 -38.50 -5.06
CA ASP A 247 16.96 -38.04 -3.80
C ASP A 247 16.00 -37.15 -3.01
N THR A 248 15.28 -36.24 -3.68
CA THR A 248 14.26 -35.40 -3.03
C THR A 248 13.17 -36.25 -2.37
N ILE A 249 12.73 -37.31 -3.04
CA ILE A 249 11.73 -38.24 -2.52
C ILE A 249 12.29 -39.02 -1.33
N ILE A 250 13.52 -39.53 -1.44
CA ILE A 250 14.19 -40.27 -0.36
C ILE A 250 14.35 -39.37 0.87
N ASP A 251 14.81 -38.14 0.71
CA ASP A 251 15.03 -37.19 1.80
C ASP A 251 13.72 -36.82 2.50
N ILE A 252 12.64 -36.60 1.74
CA ILE A 252 11.31 -36.35 2.29
C ILE A 252 10.83 -37.59 3.05
N MET A 253 10.95 -38.78 2.47
CA MET A 253 10.50 -40.04 3.10
C MET A 253 11.30 -40.41 4.35
N LYS A 254 12.58 -40.05 4.42
CA LYS A 254 13.42 -40.19 5.62
C LYS A 254 12.96 -39.31 6.78
N LYS A 255 12.26 -38.20 6.51
CA LYS A 255 11.69 -37.32 7.55
C LYS A 255 10.35 -37.83 8.10
N GLN A 256 9.67 -38.74 7.39
CA GLN A 256 8.37 -39.26 7.80
C GLN A 256 8.53 -40.44 8.77
N THR A 257 8.75 -40.15 10.05
CA THR A 257 8.94 -41.15 11.11
C THR A 257 7.64 -41.73 11.66
N ASP A 258 6.51 -41.17 11.26
CA ASP A 258 5.15 -41.49 11.70
C ASP A 258 4.54 -42.73 11.01
N PHE A 259 5.18 -43.22 9.94
CA PHE A 259 4.71 -44.42 9.25
C PHE A 259 5.17 -45.71 9.94
N GLU A 260 4.21 -46.55 10.33
CA GLU A 260 4.44 -47.88 10.94
C GLU A 260 5.37 -48.77 10.09
N PHE A 261 5.26 -48.65 8.76
CA PHE A 261 6.20 -49.25 7.82
C PHE A 261 6.83 -48.16 6.95
N ASN A 262 8.14 -47.95 7.10
CA ASN A 262 8.93 -47.04 6.28
C ASN A 262 10.32 -47.64 5.94
N PRO A 263 10.53 -48.17 4.71
CA PRO A 263 11.80 -48.77 4.31
C PRO A 263 12.92 -47.74 4.08
N PHE A 264 12.61 -46.44 4.09
CA PHE A 264 13.59 -45.36 3.98
C PHE A 264 14.33 -45.06 5.29
N LEU A 265 13.79 -45.51 6.43
CA LEU A 265 14.38 -45.32 7.77
C LEU A 265 15.35 -46.44 8.19
N LYS A 266 15.42 -47.54 7.43
CA LYS A 266 16.33 -48.64 7.76
C LYS A 266 17.77 -48.12 7.78
N LYS A 267 18.40 -48.12 8.97
CA LYS A 267 19.86 -48.06 9.10
C LYS A 267 20.40 -49.36 8.50
N PHE A 268 21.20 -49.25 7.45
CA PHE A 268 22.18 -50.29 7.15
C PHE A 268 23.30 -50.22 8.19
#